data_AF-A0A7C4YVE3-F1
#
_entry.id   AF-A0A7C4YVE3-F1
#
_cell.length_a   1.000
_cell.length_b   1.000
_cell.length_c   1.000
_cell.angle_alpha   90.00
_cell.angle_beta   90.00
_cell.angle_gamma   90.00
#
_symmetry.space_group_name_H-M   'P 1'
#
loop_
_entity.id
_entity.type
_entity.pdbx_description
1 polymer ?
#
loop_
_entity_poly.entity_id
_entity_poly.type
_entity_poly.pdbx_seq_one_letter_code
_entity_poly.pdbx_strand_id
1 'polypeptide(L)' 'DRLRPPQRTPIPNLVLAGDWTRTGWPATMEGAVRSGYLAAEAASEAMGQAHTYLQPDLDGVRRYPAEE' A
#
# COMPACT_ATOMS: atom_id res chain seq x y z
N ASP A 1 1.07 -14.45 -4.33
CA ASP A 1 0.17 -13.40 -4.84
C ASP A 1 -1.24 -13.80 -5.21
N ARG A 2 -1.48 -14.81 -6.04
CA ARG A 2 -2.85 -15.14 -6.50
C ARG A 2 -3.89 -15.33 -5.36
N LEU A 3 -3.45 -15.86 -4.22
CA LEU A 3 -4.30 -16.08 -3.04
C LEU A 3 -4.36 -14.88 -2.08
N ARG A 4 -3.52 -13.86 -2.27
CA ARG A 4 -3.56 -12.64 -1.45
C ARG A 4 -4.73 -11.77 -1.91
N PRO A 5 -5.67 -11.40 -1.03
CA PRO A 5 -6.79 -10.56 -1.42
C PRO A 5 -6.32 -9.11 -1.66
N PRO A 6 -7.02 -8.35 -2.53
CA PRO A 6 -6.83 -6.91 -2.62
C PRO A 6 -7.36 -6.20 -1.36
N GLN A 7 -7.09 -4.91 -1.23
CA GLN A 7 -7.51 -4.12 -0.08
C GLN A 7 -9.03 -3.86 -0.07
N ARG A 8 -9.64 -3.71 -1.25
CA ARG A 8 -11.09 -3.61 -1.41
C ARG A 8 -11.77 -4.96 -1.22
N THR A 9 -12.74 -5.03 -0.31
CA THR A 9 -13.58 -6.22 -0.10
C THR A 9 -14.94 -6.06 -0.80
N PRO A 10 -15.71 -7.15 -0.99
CA PRO A 10 -17.09 -7.05 -1.45
C PRO A 10 -18.06 -6.54 -0.38
N ILE A 11 -17.63 -6.42 0.88
CA ILE A 11 -18.46 -5.96 1.99
C ILE A 11 -18.38 -4.42 2.04
N PRO A 12 -19.52 -3.70 2.01
CA PRO A 12 -19.52 -2.24 2.09
C PRO A 12 -18.79 -1.75 3.35
N ASN A 13 -17.97 -0.71 3.18
CA ASN A 13 -17.22 -0.06 4.26
C ASN A 13 -16.22 -0.97 5.01
N LEU A 14 -15.84 -2.12 4.43
CA LEU A 14 -14.79 -2.99 4.95
C LEU A 14 -13.62 -3.06 3.97
N VAL A 15 -12.42 -2.71 4.45
CA VAL A 15 -11.16 -2.82 3.72
C VAL A 15 -10.17 -3.69 4.50
N LEU A 16 -9.20 -4.27 3.80
CA LEU A 16 -8.14 -5.09 4.39
C LEU A 16 -6.78 -4.39 4.26
N ALA A 17 -5.98 -4.47 5.32
CA ALA A 17 -4.58 -4.07 5.33
C ALA A 17 -3.75 -5.13 6.07
N GLY A 18 -2.50 -5.23 5.67
CA GLY A 18 -1.53 -6.23 6.12
C GLY A 18 -0.61 -6.64 4.99
N ASP A 19 0.60 -7.05 5.33
CA ASP A 19 1.62 -7.56 4.40
C ASP A 19 1.19 -8.83 3.64
N TRP A 20 0.22 -9.56 4.18
CA TRP A 20 -0.45 -10.71 3.58
C TRP A 20 -1.47 -10.34 2.48
N THR A 21 -1.83 -9.06 2.35
CA THR A 21 -2.70 -8.56 1.26
C THR A 21 -1.90 -8.35 -0.03
N ARG A 22 -2.59 -8.08 -1.14
CA ARG A 22 -1.96 -7.92 -2.47
C ARG A 22 -1.31 -6.55 -2.60
N THR A 23 -0.10 -6.41 -2.08
CA THR A 23 0.70 -5.17 -2.08
C THR A 23 1.65 -5.08 -3.27
N GLY A 24 1.92 -6.21 -3.94
CA GLY A 24 3.00 -6.37 -4.92
C GLY A 24 4.38 -6.59 -4.29
N TRP A 25 4.46 -6.62 -2.96
CA TRP A 25 5.69 -6.82 -2.19
C TRP A 25 5.62 -8.14 -1.39
N PRO A 26 6.75 -8.77 -1.03
CA PRO A 26 6.77 -9.86 -0.06
C PRO A 26 6.20 -9.46 1.30
N ALA A 27 6.04 -10.41 2.21
CA ALA A 27 5.58 -10.13 3.57
C ALA A 27 6.68 -9.42 4.38
N THR A 28 6.70 -8.09 4.34
CA THR A 28 7.69 -7.22 5.02
C THR A 28 7.01 -6.06 5.74
N MET A 29 7.76 -5.36 6.60
CA MET A 29 7.26 -4.14 7.26
C MET A 29 6.85 -3.06 6.25
N GLU A 30 7.64 -2.85 5.20
CA GLU A 30 7.34 -1.91 4.11
C GLU A 30 6.11 -2.36 3.33
N GLY A 31 5.96 -3.67 3.09
CA GLY A 31 4.75 -4.25 2.52
C GLY A 31 3.51 -3.97 3.37
N ALA A 32 3.61 -4.10 4.70
CA ALA A 32 2.52 -3.75 5.62
C ALA A 32 2.15 -2.26 5.53
N VAL A 33 3.14 -1.35 5.52
CA VAL A 33 2.90 0.09 5.36
C VAL A 33 2.25 0.39 4.01
N ARG A 34 2.79 -0.16 2.92
CA ARG A 34 2.23 -0.04 1.57
C ARG A 34 0.77 -0.49 1.51
N SER A 35 0.44 -1.60 2.17
CA SER A 35 -0.93 -2.10 2.25
C SER A 35 -1.89 -1.11 2.91
N GLY A 36 -1.43 -0.36 3.91
CA GLY A 36 -2.21 0.66 4.60
C GLY A 36 -2.58 1.82 3.68
N TYR A 37 -1.63 2.29 2.85
CA TYR A 37 -1.92 3.30 1.84
C TYR A 37 -2.96 2.82 0.83
N LEU A 38 -2.80 1.62 0.28
CA LEU A 38 -3.77 1.04 -0.66
C LEU A 38 -5.16 0.84 -0.03
N ALA A 39 -5.22 0.50 1.26
CA ALA A 39 -6.50 0.39 1.99
C ALA A 39 -7.16 1.75 2.21
N ALA A 40 -6.38 2.80 2.46
CA ALA A 40 -6.88 4.17 2.55
C ALA A 40 -7.44 4.65 1.19
N GLU A 41 -6.79 4.32 0.08
CA GLU A 41 -7.29 4.61 -1.27
C GLU A 41 -8.65 3.92 -1.49
N ALA A 42 -8.73 2.62 -1.22
CA ALA A 42 -9.98 1.86 -1.34
C ALA A 42 -11.11 2.41 -0.44
N ALA A 43 -10.78 2.87 0.77
CA ALA A 43 -11.75 3.48 1.68
C ALA A 43 -12.23 4.85 1.17
N SER A 44 -11.32 5.68 0.64
CA SER A 44 -11.66 6.98 0.06
C SER A 44 -12.54 6.82 -1.18
N GLU A 45 -12.21 5.88 -2.06
CA GLU A 45 -13.02 5.55 -3.24
C GLU A 45 -14.45 5.13 -2.85
N ALA A 46 -14.59 4.32 -1.78
CA ALA A 46 -15.90 3.90 -1.27
C ALA A 46 -16.75 5.09 -0.76
N MET A 47 -16.11 6.18 -0.33
CA MET A 47 -16.76 7.44 0.05
C MET A 47 -16.99 8.39 -1.13
N GLY A 48 -16.72 7.95 -2.37
CA GLY A 48 -16.87 8.78 -3.57
C GLY A 48 -15.74 9.79 -3.77
N GLN A 49 -14.61 9.59 -3.10
CA GLN A 49 -13.43 10.45 -3.19
C GLN A 49 -12.27 9.65 -3.81
N ALA A 50 -11.81 10.04 -4.99
CA ALA A 50 -10.65 9.40 -5.60
C ALA A 50 -9.38 10.12 -5.14
N HIS A 51 -8.71 9.58 -4.12
CA HIS A 51 -7.43 10.08 -3.63
C HIS A 51 -6.36 8.99 -3.75
N THR A 52 -5.16 9.39 -4.17
CA THR A 52 -3.97 8.53 -4.17
C THR A 52 -3.16 8.85 -2.92
N TYR A 53 -2.93 7.84 -2.09
CA TYR A 53 -2.16 7.94 -0.84
C TYR A 53 -0.83 7.19 -0.93
N LEU A 54 -0.73 6.20 -1.83
CA LEU A 54 0.49 5.44 -2.00
C LEU A 54 1.62 6.36 -2.45
N GLN A 55 2.63 6.47 -1.60
CA GLN A 55 3.86 7.17 -1.95
C GLN A 55 4.60 6.39 -3.05
N PRO A 56 5.18 7.08 -4.03
CA PRO A 56 6.01 6.43 -5.04
C PRO A 56 7.19 5.72 -4.37
N ASP A 57 7.62 4.62 -4.99
CA ASP A 57 8.85 3.96 -4.56
C ASP A 57 10.01 4.94 -4.71
N LEU A 58 10.98 4.85 -3.79
CA LEU A 58 12.14 5.73 -3.85
C LEU A 58 12.90 5.48 -5.15
N ASP A 59 13.10 6.53 -5.92
CA ASP A 59 14.04 6.49 -7.03
C ASP A 59 15.42 6.14 -6.47
N GLY A 60 15.96 5.02 -6.93
CA GLY A 60 17.25 4.53 -6.48
C GLY A 60 18.31 5.62 -6.65
N VAL A 61 19.02 5.89 -5.54
CA VAL A 61 20.25 6.70 -5.45
C VAL A 61 20.03 8.20 -5.17
N ARG A 62 19.75 8.54 -3.90
CA ARG A 62 20.43 9.69 -3.29
C ARG A 62 21.73 9.15 -2.68
N ARG A 63 22.86 9.32 -3.37
CA ARG A 63 24.18 9.08 -2.74
C ARG A 63 24.32 10.07 -1.59
N TYR A 64 24.34 9.57 -0.37
CA TYR A 64 24.88 10.36 0.73
C TYR A 64 26.36 10.63 0.40
N PRO A 65 26.83 11.88 0.49
CA PRO A 65 28.24 12.15 0.35
C PRO A 65 29.00 11.35 1.41
N ALA A 66 30.12 10.74 1.03
CA ALA A 66 31.01 10.14 2.01
C ALA A 66 31.49 11.27 2.93
N GLU A 67 31.33 11.08 4.24
CA GLU A 67 31.81 12.01 5.25
C GLU A 67 33.35 11.93 5.26
N GLU A 68 34.04 13.08 5.18
CA GLU A 68 35.51 13.21 5.29
C GLU A 68 36.01 12.97 6.72
#